data_AF-A0A143HH60-F1
#
_entry.id   AF-A0A143HH60-F1
#
_cell.length_a   1.000
_cell.length_b   1.000
_cell.length_c   1.000
_cell.angle_alpha   90.00
_cell.angle_beta   90.00
_cell.angle_gamma   90.00
#
_symmetry.space_group_name_H-M   'P 1'
#
loop_
_entity.id
_entity.type
_entity.pdbx_description
1 polymer ?
#
loop_
_entity_poly.entity_id
_entity_poly.type
_entity_poly.pdbx_seq_one_letter_code
_entity_poly.pdbx_strand_id
1 'polypeptide(L)'
;MVNIILALLVVITVVFYLYFKTKQFRTNLPIRKKWYAGRAGVSLGVLLVLFGINQIILYHTVLTYVICAILIVFGFFVFISYSKRVRHYGQYIAEEEKLNKK
;
A
#
# COMPACT_ATOMS: atom_id res chain seq x y z
N MET A 1 -20.30 -8.92 -13.38
CA MET A 1 -19.90 -7.51 -13.59
C MET A 1 -19.06 -6.95 -12.45
N VAL A 2 -19.50 -7.08 -11.19
CA VAL A 2 -18.79 -6.54 -10.00
C VAL A 2 -17.33 -7.06 -9.87
N ASN A 3 -17.09 -8.33 -10.15
CA ASN A 3 -15.76 -8.96 -10.00
C ASN A 3 -14.71 -8.34 -10.93
N ILE A 4 -15.11 -7.95 -12.16
CA ILE A 4 -14.20 -7.36 -13.14
C ILE A 4 -13.79 -5.95 -12.70
N ILE A 5 -14.72 -5.20 -12.11
CA ILE A 5 -14.47 -3.85 -11.58
C ILE A 5 -13.49 -3.93 -10.40
N LEU A 6 -13.69 -4.88 -9.48
CA LEU A 6 -12.78 -5.11 -8.36
C LEU A 6 -11.39 -5.53 -8.82
N ALA A 7 -11.31 -6.44 -9.80
CA ALA A 7 -10.05 -6.86 -10.38
C ALA A 7 -9.29 -5.68 -11.03
N LEU A 8 -9.99 -4.81 -11.78
CA LEU A 8 -9.40 -3.58 -12.32
C LEU A 8 -8.87 -2.66 -11.22
N LEU A 9 -9.60 -2.52 -10.12
CA LEU A 9 -9.17 -1.72 -8.97
C LEU A 9 -7.88 -2.27 -8.32
N VAL A 10 -7.77 -3.60 -8.24
CA VAL A 10 -6.55 -4.26 -7.76
C VAL A 10 -5.37 -3.95 -8.69
N VAL A 11 -5.56 -4.06 -10.02
CA VAL A 11 -4.50 -3.73 -10.99
C VAL A 11 -4.05 -2.27 -10.85
N ILE A 12 -4.99 -1.33 -10.72
CA ILE A 12 -4.67 0.09 -10.50
C ILE A 12 -3.84 0.25 -9.21
N THR A 13 -4.23 -0.43 -8.13
CA THR A 13 -3.50 -0.37 -6.86
C THR A 13 -2.09 -0.96 -6.97
N VAL A 14 -1.90 -2.02 -7.76
CA VAL A 14 -0.59 -2.60 -8.08
C VAL A 14 0.29 -1.57 -8.81
N VAL A 15 -0.26 -0.87 -9.80
CA VAL A 15 0.46 0.18 -10.53
C VAL A 15 0.88 1.31 -9.59
N PHE A 16 -0.01 1.76 -8.70
CA PHE A 16 0.34 2.76 -7.68
C PHE A 16 1.44 2.27 -6.73
N TYR A 17 1.37 1.01 -6.28
CA TYR A 17 2.41 0.41 -5.45
C TYR A 17 3.77 0.42 -6.16
N LEU A 18 3.82 -0.02 -7.41
CA LEU A 18 5.05 0.00 -8.22
C LEU A 18 5.56 1.42 -8.43
N TYR A 19 4.68 2.38 -8.72
CA TYR A 19 5.04 3.79 -8.86
C TYR A 19 5.74 4.34 -7.60
N PHE A 20 5.15 4.13 -6.42
CA PHE A 20 5.75 4.59 -5.15
C PHE A 20 7.04 3.85 -4.83
N LYS A 21 7.12 2.54 -5.14
CA LYS A 21 8.31 1.74 -4.91
C LYS A 21 9.48 2.15 -5.82
N THR A 22 9.23 2.45 -7.09
CA THR A 22 10.25 2.99 -8.01
C THR A 22 10.74 4.36 -7.55
N LYS A 23 9.84 5.22 -7.06
CA LYS A 23 10.19 6.55 -6.53
C LYS A 23 11.01 6.48 -5.24
N GLN A 24 10.82 5.43 -4.44
CA GLN A 24 11.67 5.13 -3.28
C GLN A 24 13.12 4.84 -3.70
N PHE A 25 13.35 4.10 -4.78
CA PHE A 25 14.71 3.79 -5.25
C PHE A 25 15.44 5.02 -5.79
N ARG A 26 14.73 5.95 -6.43
CA ARG A 26 15.32 7.15 -7.04
C ARG A 26 15.65 8.27 -6.04
N THR A 27 15.10 8.23 -4.82
CA THR A 27 15.23 9.31 -3.85
C THR A 27 16.50 9.15 -3.00
N ASN A 28 17.45 10.09 -3.09
CA ASN A 28 18.69 10.10 -2.29
C ASN A 28 18.50 10.62 -0.84
N LEU A 29 17.44 11.38 -0.59
CA LEU A 29 17.15 11.93 0.75
C LEU A 29 16.61 10.83 1.70
N PRO A 30 17.20 10.65 2.88
CA PRO A 30 16.88 9.53 3.77
C PRO A 30 15.45 9.60 4.33
N ILE A 31 14.93 10.78 4.73
CA ILE A 31 13.56 10.88 5.25
C ILE A 31 12.54 10.77 4.11
N ARG A 32 12.80 11.43 2.98
CA ARG A 32 11.92 11.34 1.80
C ARG A 32 11.83 9.90 1.24
N LYS A 33 12.93 9.13 1.28
CA LYS A 33 12.94 7.70 0.94
C LYS A 33 12.06 6.88 1.88
N LYS A 34 12.15 7.11 3.20
CA LYS A 34 11.29 6.45 4.20
C LYS A 34 9.82 6.80 4.03
N TRP A 35 9.51 8.02 3.60
CA TRP A 35 8.13 8.42 3.32
C TRP A 35 7.54 7.74 2.08
N TYR A 36 8.29 7.65 0.99
CA TYR A 36 7.88 6.89 -0.19
C TYR A 36 7.71 5.40 0.11
N ALA A 37 8.60 4.83 0.93
CA ALA A 37 8.45 3.45 1.44
C ALA A 37 7.18 3.29 2.28
N GLY A 38 6.87 4.29 3.11
CA GLY A 38 5.62 4.39 3.86
C GLY A 38 4.40 4.33 2.96
N ARG A 39 4.34 5.18 1.93
CA ARG A 39 3.22 5.22 0.98
C ARG A 39 3.09 3.95 0.16
N ALA A 40 4.21 3.35 -0.28
CA ALA A 40 4.19 2.05 -0.92
C ALA A 40 3.60 0.97 0.01
N GLY A 41 3.96 0.96 1.30
CA GLY A 41 3.39 0.03 2.27
C GLY A 41 1.88 0.22 2.50
N VAL A 42 1.39 1.46 2.50
CA VAL A 42 -0.06 1.75 2.56
C VAL A 42 -0.78 1.18 1.34
N SER A 43 -0.25 1.42 0.13
CA SER A 43 -0.81 0.86 -1.10
C SER A 43 -0.80 -0.67 -1.11
N LEU A 44 0.24 -1.30 -0.54
CA LEU A 44 0.32 -2.75 -0.38
C LEU A 44 -0.80 -3.26 0.53
N GLY A 45 -1.03 -2.62 1.68
CA GLY A 45 -2.13 -2.99 2.59
C GLY A 45 -3.50 -2.93 1.91
N VAL A 46 -3.78 -1.85 1.18
CA VAL A 46 -5.03 -1.69 0.41
C VAL A 46 -5.17 -2.74 -0.68
N LEU A 47 -4.07 -3.05 -1.38
CA LEU A 47 -4.03 -4.09 -2.42
C LEU A 47 -4.42 -5.45 -1.85
N LEU A 48 -3.84 -5.82 -0.70
CA LEU A 48 -4.15 -7.10 -0.05
C LEU A 48 -5.63 -7.19 0.32
N VAL A 49 -6.19 -6.15 0.94
CA VAL A 49 -7.61 -6.14 1.32
C VAL A 49 -8.52 -6.27 0.09
N LEU A 50 -8.28 -5.48 -0.96
CA LEU A 50 -9.06 -5.54 -2.20
C LEU A 50 -8.94 -6.91 -2.90
N PHE A 51 -7.73 -7.46 -2.93
CA PHE A 51 -7.48 -8.78 -3.52
C PHE A 51 -8.20 -9.89 -2.75
N GLY A 52 -8.14 -9.88 -1.41
CA GLY A 52 -8.83 -10.86 -0.57
C GLY A 52 -10.35 -10.81 -0.75
N ILE A 53 -10.94 -9.61 -0.83
CA ILE A 53 -12.37 -9.43 -1.10
C ILE A 53 -12.72 -9.97 -2.50
N ASN A 54 -11.92 -9.63 -3.51
CA ASN A 54 -12.16 -10.09 -4.87
C ASN A 54 -12.11 -11.63 -4.98
N GLN A 55 -11.17 -12.27 -4.29
CA GLN A 55 -10.98 -13.70 -4.32
C GLN A 55 -12.14 -14.47 -3.65
N ILE A 56 -12.70 -13.92 -2.58
CA ILE A 56 -13.92 -14.45 -1.93
C ILE A 56 -15.11 -14.47 -2.90
N ILE A 57 -15.27 -13.42 -3.71
CA ILE A 57 -16.38 -13.32 -4.66
C ILE A 57 -16.18 -14.26 -5.87
N LEU A 58 -14.91 -14.53 -6.22
CA LEU A 58 -14.56 -15.35 -7.38
C LEU A 58 -14.59 -16.86 -7.06
N TYR A 59 -14.19 -17.26 -5.86
CA TYR A 59 -14.13 -18.67 -5.44
C TYR A 59 -14.84 -18.88 -4.10
N HIS A 60 -15.91 -19.68 -4.14
CA HIS A 60 -16.72 -20.01 -2.97
C HIS A 60 -16.25 -21.34 -2.33
N THR A 61 -14.96 -21.45 -2.02
CA THR A 61 -14.43 -22.62 -1.31
C THR A 61 -14.03 -22.25 0.12
N VAL A 62 -14.20 -23.20 1.05
CA VAL A 62 -13.85 -23.00 2.47
C VAL A 62 -12.39 -22.58 2.62
N LEU A 63 -11.48 -23.17 1.83
CA LEU A 63 -10.06 -22.81 1.81
C LEU A 63 -9.85 -21.36 1.38
N THR A 64 -10.55 -20.90 0.35
CA THR A 64 -10.49 -19.50 -0.10
C THR A 64 -10.89 -18.56 1.02
N TYR A 65 -11.98 -18.82 1.72
CA TYR A 65 -12.45 -17.97 2.81
C TYR A 65 -11.41 -17.84 3.93
N VAL A 66 -10.80 -18.95 4.36
CA VAL A 66 -9.79 -18.95 5.43
C VAL A 66 -8.56 -18.14 5.02
N ILE A 67 -8.02 -18.39 3.82
CA ILE A 67 -6.82 -17.70 3.33
C ILE A 67 -7.11 -16.21 3.15
N CYS A 68 -8.27 -15.86 2.59
CA CYS A 68 -8.64 -14.47 2.35
C CYS A 68 -8.89 -13.72 3.66
N ALA A 69 -9.48 -14.36 4.68
CA ALA A 69 -9.64 -13.76 6.00
C ALA A 69 -8.30 -13.38 6.62
N ILE A 70 -7.32 -14.30 6.59
CA ILE A 70 -5.96 -14.03 7.09
C ILE A 70 -5.32 -12.89 6.31
N LEU A 71 -5.43 -12.90 4.98
CA LEU A 71 -4.83 -11.91 4.09
C LEU A 71 -5.44 -10.52 4.28
N ILE A 72 -6.76 -10.42 4.49
CA ILE A 72 -7.45 -9.16 4.77
C ILE A 72 -7.01 -8.59 6.13
N VAL A 73 -6.97 -9.43 7.18
CA VAL A 73 -6.51 -9.00 8.51
C VAL A 73 -5.08 -8.51 8.47
N PHE A 74 -4.20 -9.25 7.79
CA PHE A 74 -2.80 -8.85 7.60
C PHE A 74 -2.68 -7.56 6.80
N GLY A 75 -3.41 -7.43 5.68
CA GLY A 75 -3.45 -6.23 4.85
C GLY A 75 -3.92 -4.99 5.62
N PHE A 76 -4.91 -5.16 6.50
CA PHE A 76 -5.40 -4.08 7.36
C PHE A 76 -4.36 -3.66 8.42
N PHE A 77 -3.68 -4.61 9.05
CA PHE A 77 -2.60 -4.33 10.01
C PHE A 77 -1.44 -3.57 9.35
N VAL A 78 -1.06 -4.00 8.14
CA VAL A 78 -0.07 -3.31 7.28
C VAL A 78 -0.54 -1.89 7.00
N PHE A 79 -1.77 -1.70 6.51
CA PHE A 79 -2.33 -0.38 6.20
C PHE A 79 -2.21 0.60 7.38
N ILE A 80 -2.64 0.19 8.58
CA ILE A 80 -2.55 1.03 9.79
C ILE A 80 -1.10 1.36 10.14
N SER A 81 -0.24 0.34 10.16
CA SER A 81 1.16 0.50 10.56
C SER A 81 1.91 1.46 9.63
N TYR A 82 1.70 1.33 8.32
CA TYR A 82 2.33 2.19 7.34
C TYR A 82 1.69 3.58 7.28
N SER A 83 0.38 3.71 7.51
CA SER A 83 -0.30 5.01 7.56
C SER A 83 0.24 5.88 8.71
N LYS A 84 0.47 5.29 9.89
CA LYS A 84 1.12 5.97 11.03
C LYS A 84 2.53 6.45 10.67
N ARG A 85 3.32 5.62 9.98
CA ARG A 85 4.68 5.96 9.52
C ARG A 85 4.66 7.11 8.52
N VAL A 86 3.76 7.09 7.54
CA VAL A 86 3.61 8.16 6.53
C VAL A 86 3.29 9.50 7.19
N ARG A 87 2.40 9.50 8.18
CA ARG A 87 2.03 10.73 8.92
C ARG A 87 3.20 11.29 9.71
N HIS A 88 3.97 10.44 10.39
CA HIS A 88 5.13 10.87 11.16
C HIS A 88 6.25 11.41 10.25
N TYR A 89 6.64 10.68 9.22
CA TYR A 89 7.67 11.14 8.28
C TYR A 89 7.22 12.34 7.45
N GLY A 90 5.91 12.51 7.21
CA GLY A 90 5.36 13.64 6.46
C GLY A 90 5.67 15.00 7.08
N GLN A 91 5.78 15.08 8.41
CA GLN A 91 6.05 16.33 9.13
C GLN A 91 7.50 16.80 8.93
N TYR A 92 8.45 15.86 8.86
CA TYR A 92 9.87 16.15 8.72
C TYR A 92 10.34 16.38 7.28
N ILE A 93 9.49 16.11 6.28
CA ILE A 93 9.83 16.34 4.86
C ILE A 93 9.96 17.82 4.54
N ALA A 94 9.11 18.66 5.13
CA ALA A 94 9.17 20.10 4.93
C ALA A 94 10.43 20.71 5.56
N GLU A 95 10.92 20.14 6.65
CA GLU A 95 12.16 20.55 7.32
C GLU A 95 13.40 20.09 6.55
N GLU A 96 13.44 18.84 6.08
CA GLU A 96 14.53 18.37 5.19
C GLU A 96 14.61 19.20 3.90
N GLU A 97 13.47 19.56 3.32
CA GLU A 97 13.43 20.34 2.08
C GLU A 97 13.95 21.77 2.29
N LYS A 98 13.72 22.37 3.46
CA LYS A 98 14.29 23.67 3.83
C LYS A 98 15.79 23.59 4.09
N LEU A 99 16.25 22.53 4.77
CA LEU A 99 17.66 22.32 5.09
C LEU A 99 18.52 22.02 3.86
N ASN A 100 17.93 21.41 2.83
CA ASN A 100 18.63 21.04 1.60
C ASN A 100 18.29 21.94 0.40
N LYS A 101 17.58 23.06 0.64
CA LYS A 101 17.45 24.15 -0.34
C LYS A 101 18.80 24.88 -0.41
N LYS A 102 19.56 24.60 -1.47
CA LYS A 102 20.63 25.47 -1.94
C LYS A 102 20.05 26.71 -2.59
#